data_AF-A0A9D7TL14-F1
#
_entry.id   AF-A0A9D7TL14-F1
#
_cell.length_a   1.000
_cell.length_b   1.000
_cell.length_c   1.000
_cell.angle_alpha   90.00
_cell.angle_beta   90.00
_cell.angle_gamma   90.00
#
_symmetry.space_group_name_H-M   'P 1'
#
loop_
_entity.id
_entity.type
_entity.pdbx_description
1 polymer ?
#
loop_
_entity_poly.entity_id
_entity_poly.type
_entity_poly.pdbx_seq_one_letter_code
_entity_poly.pdbx_strand_id
1 'polypeptide(L)'
;MKQSFIFIFSLMIVINLSGQAWTKPKGEGFYKLDYTIIQGNKIFDQGGKVVSSGTLGYHTLSFYGERGITDKFTLQAYIPF
;
A
#
# COMPACT_ATOMS: atom_id res chain seq x y z
N MET A 1 4.01 -1.37 29.58
CA MET A 1 3.48 -1.93 28.32
C MET A 1 2.65 -0.94 27.51
N LYS A 2 1.62 -0.27 28.07
CA LYS A 2 0.78 0.68 27.32
C LYS A 2 1.54 1.89 26.75
N GLN A 3 2.48 2.46 27.52
CA GLN A 3 3.24 3.65 27.09
C GLN A 3 4.25 3.36 25.95
N SER A 4 4.84 2.16 25.93
CA SER A 4 5.72 1.74 24.83
C SER A 4 4.97 1.59 23.51
N PHE A 5 3.71 1.15 23.57
CA PHE A 5 2.87 1.01 22.37
C PHE A 5 2.51 2.38 21.76
N ILE A 6 2.20 3.36 22.62
CA ILE A 6 1.94 4.76 22.22
C ILE A 6 3.19 5.38 21.58
N PHE A 7 4.37 5.09 22.14
CA PHE A 7 5.63 5.59 21.60
C PHE A 7 5.98 5.00 20.22
N ILE A 8 5.77 3.70 20.03
CA ILE A 8 5.95 3.04 18.72
C ILE A 8 4.96 3.59 17.68
N PHE A 9 3.71 3.84 18.08
CA PHE A 9 2.70 4.43 17.20
C PHE A 9 3.04 5.87 16.79
N SER A 10 3.64 6.65 17.72
CA SER A 10 4.12 8.00 17.44
C SER A 10 5.30 8.04 16.47
N LEU A 11 6.15 7.00 16.43
CA LEU A 11 7.33 6.95 15.57
C LEU A 11 6.99 6.66 14.10
N MET A 12 5.80 6.10 13.83
CA MET A 12 5.33 5.77 12.48
C MET A 12 4.73 6.97 11.73
N ILE A 13 4.53 8.11 12.39
CA ILE A 13 3.99 9.33 11.77
C ILE A 13 5.16 10.14 11.19
N VAL A 14 5.79 9.62 10.13
CA VAL A 14 6.63 10.43 9.25
C VAL A 14 5.72 11.05 8.20
N ILE A 15 5.18 12.22 8.53
CA ILE A 15 4.33 13.01 7.62
C ILE A 15 5.23 13.65 6.57
N ASN A 16 5.14 13.15 5.33
CA ASN A 16 5.70 13.82 4.16
C ASN A 16 4.93 15.13 3.93
N LEU A 17 5.37 16.20 4.59
CA LEU A 17 4.76 17.54 4.55
C LEU A 17 5.01 18.30 3.24
N SER A 18 5.72 17.72 2.28
CA SER A 18 6.07 18.37 1.01
C SER A 18 5.21 17.87 -0.16
N GLY A 19 4.16 18.63 -0.48
CA GLY A 19 3.75 18.85 -1.88
C GLY A 19 2.80 17.87 -2.56
N GLN A 20 2.12 16.96 -1.84
CA GLN A 20 1.05 16.18 -2.46
C GLN A 20 -0.22 17.04 -2.50
N ALA A 21 -0.73 17.33 -3.70
CA ALA A 21 -1.99 18.06 -3.85
C ALA A 21 -3.10 17.24 -3.16
N TRP A 22 -3.69 17.81 -2.11
CA TRP A 22 -4.82 17.18 -1.41
C TRP A 22 -5.94 16.90 -2.42
N THR A 23 -6.19 15.63 -2.68
CA THR A 23 -7.07 15.18 -3.76
C THR A 23 -8.55 15.21 -3.39
N LYS A 24 -8.88 15.24 -2.09
CA LYS A 24 -10.27 15.15 -1.60
C LYS A 24 -10.60 16.28 -0.62
N PRO A 25 -11.60 17.14 -0.91
CA PRO A 25 -12.11 18.12 0.04
C PRO A 25 -12.83 17.44 1.21
N LYS A 26 -13.19 18.21 2.23
CA LYS A 26 -13.79 17.68 3.46
C LYS A 26 -15.04 16.85 3.16
N GLY A 27 -15.06 15.62 3.66
CA GLY A 27 -16.21 14.72 3.54
C GLY A 27 -16.24 13.91 2.24
N GLU A 28 -15.45 14.27 1.23
CA GLU A 28 -15.29 13.45 0.03
C GLU A 28 -14.29 12.32 0.26
N GLY A 29 -14.47 11.23 -0.47
CA GLY A 29 -13.58 10.09 -0.42
C GLY A 29 -13.57 9.29 -1.71
N PHE A 30 -12.54 8.48 -1.86
CA PHE A 30 -12.41 7.51 -2.94
C PHE A 30 -11.89 6.22 -2.34
N TYR A 31 -12.50 5.10 -2.73
CA TYR A 31 -12.14 3.79 -2.20
C TYR A 31 -12.06 2.82 -3.37
N LYS A 32 -10.99 2.01 -3.39
CA LYS A 32 -10.75 0.98 -4.39
C LYS A 32 -10.43 -0.31 -3.68
N LEU A 33 -11.14 -1.37 -4.05
CA LEU A 33 -10.78 -2.75 -3.74
C LEU A 33 -10.20 -3.37 -5.01
N ASP A 34 -9.03 -3.96 -4.91
CA ASP A 34 -8.24 -4.43 -6.04
C ASP A 34 -7.76 -5.85 -5.79
N TYR A 35 -7.92 -6.73 -6.78
CA TYR A 35 -7.39 -8.08 -6.73
C TYR A 35 -6.49 -8.31 -7.93
N THR A 36 -5.20 -8.52 -7.66
CA THR A 36 -4.17 -8.67 -8.68
C THR A 36 -3.65 -10.11 -8.68
N ILE A 37 -3.51 -10.68 -9.87
CA ILE A 37 -2.91 -12.00 -10.09
C ILE A 37 -1.71 -11.83 -11.03
N ILE A 38 -0.53 -12.27 -10.60
CA ILE A 38 0.68 -12.32 -11.41
C ILE A 38 1.13 -13.77 -11.51
N GLN A 39 1.29 -14.29 -12.72
CA GLN A 39 1.73 -15.66 -12.96
C GLN A 39 3.00 -15.68 -13.80
N GLY A 40 3.96 -16.51 -13.38
CA GLY A 40 5.20 -16.75 -14.10
C GLY A 40 5.45 -18.25 -14.26
N ASN A 41 5.73 -18.69 -15.49
CA ASN A 41 5.97 -20.12 -15.80
C ASN A 41 7.47 -20.47 -15.89
N LYS A 42 8.36 -19.50 -15.68
CA LYS A 42 9.81 -19.66 -15.79
C LYS A 42 10.48 -18.88 -14.67
N ILE A 43 11.43 -19.53 -14.00
CA ILE A 43 12.29 -18.91 -12.98
C ILE A 43 13.70 -18.88 -13.53
N PHE A 44 14.31 -17.69 -13.56
CA PHE A 44 15.67 -17.49 -14.07
C PHE A 44 16.66 -17.32 -12.92
N ASP A 45 17.86 -17.89 -13.06
CA ASP A 45 18.96 -17.65 -12.16
C ASP A 45 19.70 -16.34 -12.48
N GLN A 46 20.75 -16.04 -11.72
CA GLN A 46 21.58 -14.85 -11.93
C GLN A 46 22.31 -14.84 -13.29
N GLY A 47 22.41 -15.98 -13.97
CA GLY A 47 22.99 -16.11 -15.31
C GLY A 47 21.94 -16.13 -16.43
N GLY A 48 20.65 -15.93 -16.12
CA GLY A 48 19.56 -15.94 -17.08
C GLY A 48 19.17 -17.33 -17.57
N LYS A 49 19.63 -18.41 -16.91
CA LYS A 49 19.21 -19.78 -17.23
C LYS A 49 17.94 -20.13 -16.45
N VAL A 50 17.05 -20.89 -17.08
CA VAL A 50 15.83 -21.38 -16.42
C VAL A 50 16.24 -22.46 -15.41
N VAL A 51 16.02 -22.18 -14.13
CA VAL A 51 16.37 -23.07 -13.01
C VAL A 51 15.20 -23.89 -12.50
N SER A 52 13.96 -23.47 -12.78
CA SER A 52 12.76 -24.21 -12.42
C SER A 52 11.61 -23.88 -13.36
N SER A 53 10.80 -24.92 -13.65
CA SER A 53 9.58 -24.86 -14.46
C SER A 53 8.32 -24.98 -13.59
N GLY A 54 8.37 -24.46 -12.36
CA GLY A 54 7.18 -24.31 -11.51
C GLY A 54 6.40 -23.05 -11.88
N THR A 55 5.07 -23.14 -11.92
CA THR A 55 4.21 -21.95 -11.99
C THR A 55 4.29 -21.20 -10.66
N LEU A 56 4.85 -20.00 -10.67
CA LEU A 56 4.76 -19.04 -9.57
C LEU A 56 3.50 -18.20 -9.75
N GLY A 57 2.62 -18.21 -8.75
CA GLY A 57 1.44 -17.34 -8.69
C GLY A 57 1.55 -16.39 -7.51
N TYR A 58 1.45 -15.08 -7.77
CA TYR A 58 1.20 -14.07 -6.76
C TYR A 58 -0.25 -13.63 -6.86
N HIS A 59 -0.94 -13.68 -5.73
CA HIS A 59 -2.31 -13.24 -5.59
C HIS A 59 -2.32 -12.21 -4.48
N THR A 60 -2.79 -11.01 -4.79
CA THR A 60 -2.80 -9.92 -3.80
C THR A 60 -4.17 -9.27 -3.83
N LEU A 61 -4.84 -9.27 -2.68
CA LEU A 61 -6.00 -8.42 -2.45
C LEU A 61 -5.48 -7.14 -1.81
N SER A 62 -5.89 -5.99 -2.32
CA SER A 62 -5.51 -4.71 -1.72
C SER A 62 -6.70 -3.78 -1.59
N PHE A 63 -6.70 -3.06 -0.49
CA PHE A 63 -7.62 -1.97 -0.26
C PHE A 63 -6.88 -0.65 -0.32
N TYR A 64 -7.40 0.27 -1.11
CA TYR A 64 -6.94 1.65 -1.21
C TYR A 64 -8.07 2.58 -0.81
N GLY A 65 -7.78 3.57 0.02
CA GLY A 65 -8.76 4.54 0.46
C GLY A 65 -8.16 5.94 0.63
N GLU A 66 -8.94 6.95 0.24
CA GLU A 66 -8.70 8.36 0.48
C GLU A 66 -9.95 8.99 1.10
N ARG A 67 -9.77 9.87 2.08
CA ARG A 67 -10.85 10.67 2.67
C ARG A 67 -10.39 12.05 3.11
N GLY A 68 -11.06 13.09 2.63
CA GLY A 68 -10.84 14.46 3.08
C GLY A 68 -11.37 14.67 4.50
N ILE A 69 -10.46 14.90 5.45
CA ILE A 69 -10.82 15.24 6.83
C ILE A 69 -11.13 16.74 6.94
N THR A 70 -10.41 17.56 6.16
CA THR A 70 -10.67 18.98 5.93
C THR A 70 -10.37 19.32 4.47
N ASP A 71 -10.70 20.54 4.02
CA ASP A 71 -10.37 20.98 2.64
C ASP A 71 -8.86 21.15 2.38
N LYS A 72 -8.03 20.95 3.41
CA LYS A 72 -6.57 21.06 3.35
C LYS A 72 -5.85 19.83 3.92
N PHE A 73 -6.58 18.77 4.25
CA PHE A 73 -6.00 17.55 4.83
C PHE A 73 -6.81 16.34 4.40
N THR A 74 -6.17 15.48 3.61
CA THR A 74 -6.72 14.22 3.12
C THR A 74 -5.95 13.07 3.75
N LEU A 75 -6.67 12.13 4.35
CA LEU A 75 -6.12 10.86 4.81
C LEU A 75 -6.08 9.88 3.65
N GLN A 76 -4.96 9.19 3.43
CA GLN A 76 -4.80 8.17 2.41
C GLN A 76 -4.18 6.91 3.04
N ALA A 77 -4.68 5.73 2.65
CA ALA A 77 -4.16 4.45 3.10
C ALA A 77 -4.18 3.42 1.96
N TYR A 78 -3.16 2.56 1.94
CA TYR A 78 -3.07 1.39 1.07
C TYR A 78 -2.69 0.17 1.92
N ILE A 79 -3.52 -0.87 1.88
CA ILE A 79 -3.36 -2.08 2.70
C ILE A 79 -3.44 -3.31 1.77
N PRO A 80 -2.29 -3.94 1.45
CA PRO A 80 -2.25 -5.23 0.78
C PRO A 80 -2.37 -6.40 1.76
N PHE A 81 -3.00 -7.50 1.32
CA PHE A 81 -3.21 -8.77 2.02
C PHE A 81 -2.67 -9.94 1.21
#